data_AF-A0A7J8FIT4-F1
#
_entry.id   AF-A0A7J8FIT4-F1
#
_cell.length_a   1.000
_cell.length_b   1.000
_cell.length_c   1.000
_cell.angle_alpha   90.00
_cell.angle_beta   90.00
_cell.angle_gamma   90.00
#
_symmetry.space_group_name_H-M   'P 1'
#
loop_
_entity.id
_entity.type
_entity.pdbx_description
1 polymer ?
#
loop_
_entity_poly.entity_id
_entity_poly.type
_entity_poly.pdbx_seq_one_letter_code
_entity_poly.pdbx_strand_id
1 'polypeptide(L)'
;MAKVPDVFEDLKNCYSENEEYSSDADQLSLNQKSFYDASYDTLHEDHGGKLRSLGTSEASKMSQLTFKESVVVLAANGKVLKKRRLSFDQFITSEDLEAIVNDAEEEPIQPRLAPNNFQSSIKYSFNKVIKKQCTLSDTSSQGLIRDTSGQYLMAAALQDTNQAVKFDMGAYITDEDSLLPVTLRISETRLFLSAQNKDEPVLLKEMPETPKAIQDETNLLFFWESHGTKNYFKSVAQPKLFIATKQDQLVHMATGLPSNTDFQILENKP
;
A
#
# COMPACT_ATOMS: atom_id res chain seq x y z
N MET A 1 -15.87 -29.43 -65.05
CA MET A 1 -15.44 -28.46 -64.01
C MET A 1 -16.57 -28.35 -62.99
N ALA A 2 -16.31 -28.71 -61.74
CA ALA A 2 -17.32 -28.80 -60.68
C ALA A 2 -17.64 -27.41 -60.11
N LYS A 3 -18.93 -27.15 -59.85
CA LYS A 3 -19.44 -25.93 -59.20
C LYS A 3 -19.13 -25.99 -57.69
N VAL A 4 -18.56 -24.92 -57.15
CA VAL A 4 -18.30 -24.73 -55.72
C VAL A 4 -19.58 -24.18 -55.05
N PRO A 5 -20.08 -24.76 -53.94
CA PRO A 5 -21.21 -24.20 -53.19
C PRO A 5 -20.81 -22.92 -52.45
N ASP A 6 -21.64 -21.88 -52.57
CA ASP A 6 -21.48 -20.59 -51.89
C ASP A 6 -22.16 -20.64 -50.52
N VAL A 7 -21.39 -20.31 -49.47
CA VAL A 7 -21.77 -20.47 -48.05
C VAL A 7 -22.66 -19.33 -47.54
N PHE A 8 -22.88 -18.30 -48.34
CA PHE A 8 -23.62 -17.09 -47.94
C PHE A 8 -25.12 -17.11 -48.27
N GLU A 9 -25.62 -18.09 -49.02
CA GLU A 9 -27.07 -18.25 -49.26
C GLU A 9 -27.81 -18.94 -48.11
N ASP A 10 -27.14 -19.77 -47.29
CA ASP A 10 -27.78 -20.55 -46.22
C ASP A 10 -28.06 -19.77 -44.93
N LEU A 11 -27.58 -18.52 -44.81
CA LEU A 11 -27.79 -17.69 -43.62
C LEU A 11 -29.05 -16.82 -43.66
N LYS A 12 -29.86 -16.89 -44.72
CA LYS A 12 -31.10 -16.09 -44.86
C LYS A 12 -32.35 -16.68 -44.18
N ASN A 13 -32.25 -17.85 -43.54
CA ASN A 13 -33.41 -18.55 -42.96
C ASN A 13 -33.54 -18.47 -41.44
N CYS A 14 -32.81 -17.58 -40.76
CA CYS A 14 -32.85 -17.47 -39.29
C CYS A 14 -33.49 -16.17 -38.76
N TYR A 15 -34.48 -15.63 -39.49
CA TYR A 15 -35.39 -14.61 -38.93
C TYR A 15 -36.83 -15.13 -39.02
N SER A 16 -37.31 -15.70 -37.90
CA SER A 16 -38.74 -15.89 -37.65
C SER A 16 -39.13 -14.96 -36.51
N GLU A 17 -39.81 -13.89 -36.88
CA GLU A 17 -40.78 -13.17 -36.06
C GLU A 17 -41.91 -14.15 -35.70
N ASN A 18 -42.41 -14.15 -34.44
CA ASN A 18 -43.78 -14.48 -34.02
C ASN A 18 -43.92 -14.50 -32.48
N GLU A 19 -44.53 -13.43 -31.96
CA GLU A 19 -45.66 -13.33 -31.00
C GLU A 19 -45.74 -14.12 -29.67
N GLU A 20 -45.79 -13.31 -28.59
CA GLU A 20 -46.79 -13.21 -27.49
C GLU A 20 -47.07 -14.34 -26.44
N TYR A 21 -46.99 -13.89 -25.17
CA TYR A 21 -47.78 -14.21 -23.95
C TYR A 21 -47.86 -15.65 -23.36
N SER A 22 -47.25 -15.85 -22.17
CA SER A 22 -47.97 -16.15 -20.89
C SER A 22 -47.11 -16.83 -19.80
N SER A 23 -47.11 -16.19 -18.63
CA SER A 23 -47.15 -16.67 -17.22
C SER A 23 -46.65 -18.05 -16.74
N ASP A 24 -46.03 -17.95 -15.55
CA ASP A 24 -46.04 -18.84 -14.38
C ASP A 24 -44.99 -19.97 -14.19
N ALA A 25 -44.15 -19.69 -13.18
CA ALA A 25 -43.80 -20.48 -12.00
C ALA A 25 -43.29 -21.95 -12.12
N ASP A 26 -42.10 -22.09 -11.53
CA ASP A 26 -41.64 -23.17 -10.66
C ASP A 26 -41.30 -24.58 -11.19
N GLN A 27 -40.07 -24.96 -10.80
CA GLN A 27 -39.54 -26.31 -10.54
C GLN A 27 -39.55 -27.32 -11.68
N LEU A 28 -38.35 -27.76 -12.09
CA LEU A 28 -37.82 -29.07 -11.68
C LEU A 28 -36.39 -29.27 -12.20
N SER A 29 -35.61 -29.89 -11.33
CA SER A 29 -34.23 -30.31 -11.47
C SER A 29 -34.01 -31.32 -12.60
N LEU A 30 -32.99 -31.08 -13.43
CA LEU A 30 -32.37 -32.14 -14.21
C LEU A 30 -30.84 -32.07 -14.15
N ASN A 31 -30.31 -33.07 -13.45
CA ASN A 31 -28.90 -33.45 -13.41
C ASN A 31 -28.31 -33.54 -14.83
N GLN A 32 -27.23 -32.79 -15.10
CA GLN A 32 -26.28 -33.14 -16.15
C GLN A 32 -24.89 -33.33 -15.53
N LYS A 33 -24.38 -34.55 -15.71
CA LYS A 33 -23.07 -35.05 -15.27
C LYS A 33 -21.96 -34.29 -15.99
N SER A 34 -21.03 -33.70 -15.24
CA SER A 34 -19.73 -33.27 -15.78
C SER A 34 -18.75 -34.45 -15.75
N PHE A 35 -17.99 -34.59 -16.84
CA PHE A 35 -17.07 -35.70 -17.13
C PHE A 35 -15.60 -35.26 -16.96
N TYR A 36 -15.22 -34.78 -15.78
CA TYR A 36 -13.80 -34.68 -15.41
C TYR A 36 -13.61 -35.11 -13.96
N ASP A 37 -13.10 -36.33 -13.82
CA ASP A 37 -12.46 -36.88 -12.64
C ASP A 37 -10.95 -36.60 -12.78
N ALA A 38 -10.41 -35.80 -11.88
CA ALA A 38 -8.98 -35.62 -11.70
C ALA A 38 -8.72 -35.34 -10.22
N SER A 39 -8.98 -36.34 -9.40
CA SER A 39 -8.35 -36.47 -8.09
C SER A 39 -6.85 -36.70 -8.28
N TYR A 40 -6.01 -35.76 -7.85
CA TYR A 40 -4.68 -36.11 -7.35
C TYR A 40 -4.62 -35.76 -5.88
N ASP A 41 -4.33 -36.81 -5.14
CA ASP A 41 -4.47 -36.97 -3.72
C ASP A 41 -3.37 -36.23 -2.95
N THR A 42 -3.65 -36.09 -1.66
CA THR A 42 -2.89 -35.39 -0.65
C THR A 42 -1.86 -36.34 -0.02
N LEU A 43 -0.79 -35.75 0.56
CA LEU A 43 0.14 -36.31 1.58
C LEU A 43 1.42 -37.02 1.10
N HIS A 44 2.58 -36.40 1.40
CA HIS A 44 3.51 -36.90 2.44
C HIS A 44 4.52 -35.82 2.85
N GLU A 45 4.60 -35.60 4.16
CA GLU A 45 5.59 -34.80 4.89
C GLU A 45 6.75 -35.73 5.28
N ASP A 46 8.00 -35.49 4.88
CA ASP A 46 9.14 -35.98 5.66
C ASP A 46 10.41 -35.16 5.45
N HIS A 47 11.15 -35.15 6.55
CA HIS A 47 12.22 -34.35 7.05
C HIS A 47 13.56 -34.39 6.28
N GLY A 48 14.32 -33.29 6.42
CA GLY A 48 15.76 -33.37 6.68
C GLY A 48 16.72 -33.26 5.49
N GLY A 49 17.25 -32.05 5.25
CA GLY A 49 18.21 -31.83 4.15
C GLY A 49 19.10 -30.59 4.27
N LYS A 50 19.79 -30.43 5.41
CA LYS A 50 21.14 -29.84 5.57
C LYS A 50 21.57 -28.77 4.54
N LEU A 51 21.38 -27.49 4.90
CA LEU A 51 22.09 -26.37 4.26
C LEU A 51 23.60 -26.50 4.51
N ARG A 52 24.37 -26.74 3.43
CA ARG A 52 25.82 -26.58 3.43
C ARG A 52 26.13 -25.09 3.39
N SER A 53 26.49 -24.52 4.54
CA SER A 53 27.31 -23.31 4.59
C SER A 53 28.75 -23.71 4.28
N LEU A 54 29.34 -23.10 3.26
CA LEU A 54 30.78 -23.13 3.05
C LEU A 54 31.29 -21.73 3.35
N GLY A 55 31.99 -21.61 4.47
CA GLY A 55 32.68 -20.41 4.86
C GLY A 55 33.97 -20.25 4.06
N THR A 56 34.30 -18.99 3.78
CA THR A 56 35.68 -18.53 3.68
C THR A 56 35.76 -17.22 4.43
N SER A 57 36.44 -17.26 5.57
CA SER A 57 36.98 -16.10 6.27
C SER A 57 38.10 -15.48 5.43
N GLU A 58 38.14 -14.17 5.28
CA GLU A 58 39.43 -13.47 5.27
C GLU A 58 39.31 -11.97 5.59
N ALA A 59 39.98 -11.62 6.69
CA ALA A 59 40.68 -10.38 7.01
C ALA A 59 40.06 -9.01 6.70
N SER A 60 39.68 -8.37 7.81
CA SER A 60 39.67 -6.93 8.05
C SER A 60 40.80 -6.14 7.37
N LYS A 61 40.45 -5.07 6.65
CA LYS A 61 41.30 -3.90 6.45
C LYS A 61 40.60 -2.65 6.98
N MET A 62 41.11 -2.20 8.11
CA MET A 62 40.81 -0.93 8.75
C MET A 62 41.47 0.19 7.92
N SER A 63 40.72 1.20 7.48
CA SER A 63 41.33 2.43 6.95
C SER A 63 40.52 3.68 7.31
N GLN A 64 41.01 4.35 8.37
CA GLN A 64 41.07 5.79 8.59
C GLN A 64 39.83 6.63 8.24
N LEU A 65 38.92 6.78 9.21
CA LEU A 65 38.01 7.92 9.25
C LEU A 65 38.75 9.13 9.83
N THR A 66 39.15 10.05 8.96
CA THR A 66 39.57 11.41 9.35
C THR A 66 38.35 12.19 9.83
N PHE A 67 38.24 12.42 11.15
CA PHE A 67 37.28 13.37 11.69
C PHE A 67 37.71 14.79 11.31
N LYS A 68 36.91 15.47 10.47
CA LYS A 68 37.02 16.92 10.27
C LYS A 68 36.41 17.62 11.48
N GLU A 69 37.26 18.30 12.24
CA GLU A 69 36.89 19.21 13.31
C GLU A 69 36.16 20.43 12.72
N SER A 70 34.88 20.56 13.03
CA SER A 70 34.04 21.72 12.68
C SER A 70 33.99 22.63 13.90
N VAL A 71 34.77 23.72 13.86
CA VAL A 71 34.75 24.79 14.88
C VAL A 71 33.57 25.70 14.58
N VAL A 72 32.50 25.57 15.38
CA VAL A 72 31.41 26.55 15.43
C VAL A 72 31.60 27.43 16.65
N VAL A 73 31.97 28.70 16.43
CA VAL A 73 32.00 29.72 17.48
C VAL A 73 30.59 30.30 17.62
N LEU A 74 29.90 29.93 18.70
CA LEU A 74 28.71 30.62 19.18
C LEU A 74 29.06 31.29 20.50
N ALA A 75 29.11 32.62 20.51
CA ALA A 75 29.22 33.43 21.71
C ALA A 75 27.89 34.15 21.93
N ALA A 76 27.23 33.87 23.06
CA ALA A 76 26.56 34.87 23.90
C ALA A 76 25.94 34.22 25.14
N ASN A 77 26.50 34.59 26.30
CA ASN A 77 25.84 34.73 27.61
C ASN A 77 25.23 33.50 28.28
N GLY A 78 26.06 32.79 29.07
CA GLY A 78 25.59 31.86 30.09
C GLY A 78 26.74 31.24 30.89
N LYS A 79 26.79 31.55 32.18
CA LYS A 79 27.65 31.04 33.28
C LYS A 79 28.67 29.94 32.90
N VAL A 80 29.95 30.26 33.05
CA VAL A 80 31.10 29.36 32.84
C VAL A 80 31.12 28.25 33.91
N LEU A 81 30.81 27.01 33.52
CA LEU A 81 31.12 25.81 34.30
C LEU A 81 32.60 25.47 34.10
N LYS A 82 33.39 25.50 35.19
CA LYS A 82 34.80 25.10 35.17
C LYS A 82 34.90 23.61 34.81
N LYS A 83 35.27 23.30 33.58
CA LYS A 83 35.69 21.93 33.22
C LYS A 83 37.12 21.72 33.70
N ARG A 84 37.31 20.76 34.62
CA ARG A 84 38.63 20.25 35.02
C ARG A 84 39.25 19.56 33.80
N ARG A 85 40.28 20.15 33.21
CA ARG A 85 41.13 19.46 32.23
C ARG A 85 41.93 18.42 33.02
N LEU A 86 41.68 17.14 32.77
CA LEU A 86 42.61 16.08 33.14
C LEU A 86 43.69 16.07 32.05
N SER A 87 44.85 16.64 32.36
CA SER A 87 46.06 16.42 31.57
C SER A 87 46.57 15.02 31.90
N PHE A 88 46.52 14.12 30.92
CA PHE A 88 47.11 12.79 31.03
C PHE A 88 48.55 12.85 30.51
N ASP A 89 49.42 13.52 31.27
CA ASP A 89 50.88 13.41 31.07
C ASP A 89 51.39 12.42 32.11
N GLN A 90 51.13 11.13 31.85
CA GLN A 90 51.82 10.06 32.56
C GLN A 90 52.18 8.98 31.53
N PHE A 91 53.49 8.82 31.30
CA PHE A 91 54.02 7.76 30.47
C PHE A 91 53.87 6.44 31.23
N ILE A 92 53.02 5.55 30.72
CA ILE A 92 52.85 4.20 31.25
C ILE A 92 54.16 3.46 30.98
N THR A 93 54.82 3.02 32.04
CA THR A 93 56.04 2.21 31.95
C THR A 93 55.63 0.74 32.06
N SER A 94 56.37 -0.19 31.45
CA SER A 94 56.01 -1.62 31.38
C SER A 94 55.81 -2.30 32.73
N GLU A 95 56.32 -1.72 33.81
CA GLU A 95 56.11 -2.18 35.20
C GLU A 95 54.66 -1.97 35.69
N ASP A 96 53.96 -0.93 35.22
CA ASP A 96 52.57 -0.63 35.64
C ASP A 96 51.55 -1.62 35.05
N LEU A 97 51.91 -2.34 34.00
CA LEU A 97 51.05 -3.36 33.36
C LEU A 97 51.14 -4.72 34.06
N GLU A 98 52.20 -4.98 34.83
CA GLU A 98 52.34 -6.24 35.57
C GLU A 98 51.52 -6.26 36.87
N ALA A 99 51.12 -5.08 37.37
CA ALA A 99 50.25 -4.98 38.55
C ALA A 99 48.77 -5.34 38.26
N ILE A 100 48.36 -5.40 36.99
CA ILE A 100 46.98 -5.71 36.58
C ILE A 100 46.77 -7.22 36.38
N VAL A 101 47.83 -8.03 36.42
CA VAL A 101 47.77 -9.45 36.06
C VAL A 101 47.35 -10.36 37.22
N ASN A 102 47.28 -9.86 38.46
CA ASN A 102 47.04 -10.69 39.65
C ASN A 102 45.82 -10.31 40.50
N ASP A 103 44.84 -9.57 39.98
CA ASP A 103 43.55 -9.40 40.67
C ASP A 103 42.53 -10.40 40.13
N ALA A 104 42.39 -11.53 40.83
CA ALA A 104 41.55 -12.66 40.45
C ALA A 104 40.15 -12.61 41.08
N GLU A 105 39.61 -11.40 41.30
CA GLU A 105 38.29 -11.17 41.92
C GLU A 105 37.55 -10.00 41.24
N GLU A 106 37.41 -10.00 39.91
CA GLU A 106 36.37 -9.18 39.25
C GLU A 106 35.47 -10.06 38.39
N GLU A 107 34.24 -10.29 38.87
CA GLU A 107 33.16 -10.80 38.02
C GLU A 107 33.05 -9.90 36.79
N PRO A 108 33.04 -10.45 35.56
CA PRO A 108 32.83 -9.62 34.38
C PRO A 108 31.44 -9.01 34.49
N ILE A 109 31.37 -7.69 34.65
CA ILE A 109 30.12 -6.94 34.60
C ILE A 109 29.54 -7.17 33.21
N GLN A 110 28.62 -8.13 33.13
CA GLN A 110 27.89 -8.41 31.91
C GLN A 110 27.10 -7.13 31.59
N PRO A 111 27.37 -6.47 30.45
CA PRO A 111 26.56 -5.32 30.08
C PRO A 111 25.14 -5.85 29.94
N ARG A 112 24.24 -5.36 30.81
CA ARG A 112 22.81 -5.57 30.65
C ARG A 112 22.49 -4.99 29.28
N LEU A 113 22.38 -5.88 28.28
CA LEU A 113 21.80 -5.54 26.99
C LEU A 113 20.42 -5.03 27.35
N ALA A 114 20.24 -3.72 27.32
CA ALA A 114 18.92 -3.14 27.41
C ALA A 114 18.11 -3.87 26.35
N PRO A 115 16.95 -4.47 26.69
CA PRO A 115 16.10 -5.06 25.69
C PRO A 115 15.79 -3.93 24.72
N ASN A 116 16.36 -4.01 23.54
CA ASN A 116 16.16 -3.04 22.48
C ASN A 116 14.77 -3.34 21.92
N ASN A 117 13.74 -3.10 22.73
CA ASN A 117 12.35 -3.07 22.31
C ASN A 117 12.12 -1.75 21.56
N PHE A 118 12.91 -1.50 20.52
CA PHE A 118 12.42 -0.68 19.42
C PHE A 118 11.46 -1.60 18.64
N GLN A 119 10.22 -1.70 19.13
CA GLN A 119 9.13 -1.93 18.19
C GLN A 119 9.22 -0.80 17.19
N SER A 120 9.61 -1.11 15.95
CA SER A 120 9.56 -0.18 14.84
C SER A 120 8.12 0.34 14.74
N SER A 121 7.86 1.54 15.26
CA SER A 121 6.51 2.09 15.39
C SER A 121 5.88 2.46 14.04
N ILE A 122 6.63 2.36 12.95
CA ILE A 122 6.18 2.69 11.60
C ILE A 122 5.37 1.52 11.05
N LYS A 123 4.05 1.69 10.99
CA LYS A 123 3.12 0.69 10.43
C LYS A 123 3.06 0.71 8.90
N TYR A 124 3.19 1.90 8.31
CA TYR A 124 3.18 2.10 6.86
C TYR A 124 4.28 3.09 6.47
N SER A 125 5.15 2.73 5.53
CA SER A 125 6.21 3.57 5.00
C SER A 125 5.98 3.88 3.52
N PHE A 126 6.13 5.14 3.11
CA PHE A 126 5.91 5.54 1.73
C PHE A 126 6.95 4.89 0.80
N ASN A 127 6.49 4.27 -0.28
CA ASN A 127 7.34 3.66 -1.29
C ASN A 127 7.52 4.59 -2.49
N LYS A 128 6.45 4.75 -3.28
CA LYS A 128 6.46 5.48 -4.55
C LYS A 128 5.06 5.83 -5.00
N VAL A 129 4.97 6.81 -5.91
CA VAL A 129 3.74 7.05 -6.67
C VAL A 129 3.64 6.04 -7.81
N ILE A 130 2.57 5.24 -7.83
CA ILE A 130 2.35 4.15 -8.77
C ILE A 130 1.46 4.52 -9.96
N LYS A 131 0.54 5.47 -9.78
CA LYS A 131 -0.26 6.07 -10.85
C LYS A 131 -0.22 7.59 -10.70
N LYS A 132 -0.06 8.31 -11.81
CA LYS A 132 -0.04 9.77 -11.84
C LYS A 132 -1.17 10.26 -12.72
N GLN A 133 -1.87 11.30 -12.28
CA GLN A 133 -2.96 11.94 -13.00
C GLN A 133 -3.99 10.95 -13.59
N CYS A 134 -4.29 9.88 -12.88
CA CYS A 134 -5.31 8.93 -13.29
C CYS A 134 -6.70 9.43 -12.89
N THR A 135 -7.72 9.06 -13.65
CA THR A 135 -9.11 9.36 -13.32
C THR A 135 -9.81 8.08 -12.87
N LEU A 136 -10.80 8.24 -11.98
CA LEU A 136 -11.62 7.15 -11.49
C LEU A 136 -13.02 7.30 -12.08
N SER A 137 -13.50 6.22 -12.69
CA SER A 137 -14.85 6.11 -13.23
C SER A 137 -15.56 4.93 -12.61
N ASP A 138 -16.83 5.08 -12.26
CA ASP A 138 -17.62 3.97 -11.74
C ASP A 138 -18.17 3.07 -12.86
N THR A 139 -18.90 2.00 -12.51
CA THR A 139 -19.46 1.07 -13.52
C THR A 139 -20.53 1.69 -14.41
N SER A 140 -21.11 2.81 -14.01
CA SER A 140 -22.04 3.60 -14.82
C SER A 140 -21.31 4.59 -15.73
N SER A 141 -19.98 4.47 -15.85
CA SER A 141 -19.11 5.38 -16.60
C SER A 141 -19.18 6.83 -16.11
N GLN A 142 -19.54 7.04 -14.84
CA GLN A 142 -19.53 8.36 -14.21
C GLN A 142 -18.13 8.62 -13.66
N GLY A 143 -17.55 9.76 -14.03
CA GLY A 143 -16.27 10.21 -13.50
C GLY A 143 -16.43 10.94 -12.17
N LEU A 144 -15.42 10.88 -11.33
CA LEU A 144 -15.38 11.68 -10.10
C LEU A 144 -15.10 13.15 -10.42
N ILE A 145 -15.96 14.04 -9.93
CA ILE A 145 -15.83 15.50 -10.00
C ILE A 145 -15.82 16.10 -8.60
N ARG A 146 -15.35 17.35 -8.47
CA ARG A 146 -15.61 18.12 -7.25
C ARG A 146 -17.06 18.59 -7.23
N ASP A 147 -17.64 18.62 -6.04
CA ASP A 147 -18.96 19.20 -5.84
C ASP A 147 -18.94 20.73 -6.05
N THR A 148 -20.12 21.35 -6.03
CA THR A 148 -20.25 22.80 -6.21
C THR A 148 -19.57 23.61 -5.12
N SER A 149 -19.39 23.05 -3.92
CA SER A 149 -18.64 23.69 -2.82
C SER A 149 -17.12 23.55 -2.94
N GLY A 150 -16.64 22.62 -3.77
CA GLY A 150 -15.24 22.27 -3.95
C GLY A 150 -14.64 21.45 -2.81
N GLN A 151 -15.42 21.10 -1.79
CA GLN A 151 -14.98 20.41 -0.57
C GLN A 151 -15.16 18.89 -0.66
N TYR A 152 -16.15 18.44 -1.43
CA TYR A 152 -16.51 17.04 -1.56
C TYR A 152 -16.32 16.55 -3.00
N LEU A 153 -16.43 15.24 -3.17
CA LEU A 153 -16.46 14.60 -4.47
C LEU A 153 -17.86 14.09 -4.77
N MET A 154 -18.23 14.11 -6.05
CA MET A 154 -19.47 13.55 -6.57
C MET A 154 -19.16 12.75 -7.84
N ALA A 155 -20.00 11.76 -8.16
CA ALA A 155 -19.92 11.06 -9.44
C ALA A 155 -20.87 11.74 -10.43
N ALA A 156 -20.40 12.01 -11.65
CA ALA A 156 -21.21 12.58 -12.71
C ALA A 156 -20.82 12.01 -14.08
N ALA A 157 -21.79 11.94 -14.99
CA ALA A 157 -21.52 11.62 -16.38
C ALA A 157 -20.76 12.80 -17.02
N LEU A 158 -19.55 12.55 -17.50
CA LEU A 158 -18.67 13.57 -18.05
C LEU A 158 -18.67 13.53 -19.57
N GLN A 159 -18.93 14.69 -20.20
CA GLN A 159 -18.71 14.88 -21.64
C GLN A 159 -17.25 15.25 -21.95
N ASP A 160 -16.62 16.00 -21.05
CA ASP A 160 -15.21 16.39 -21.14
C ASP A 160 -14.42 15.73 -20.01
N THR A 161 -13.44 14.91 -20.38
CA THR A 161 -12.56 14.20 -19.44
C THR A 161 -11.69 15.14 -18.62
N ASN A 162 -11.49 16.39 -19.06
CA ASN A 162 -10.71 17.37 -18.30
C ASN A 162 -11.41 17.86 -17.03
N GLN A 163 -12.74 17.69 -16.94
CA GLN A 163 -13.50 18.04 -15.74
C GLN A 163 -13.36 16.99 -14.63
N ALA A 164 -12.89 15.78 -14.97
CA ALA A 164 -12.66 14.73 -13.99
C ALA A 164 -11.53 15.10 -13.03
N VAL A 165 -11.70 14.75 -11.77
CA VAL A 165 -10.64 14.84 -10.77
C VAL A 165 -9.55 13.84 -11.13
N LYS A 166 -8.34 14.37 -11.27
CA LYS A 166 -7.12 13.60 -11.50
C LYS A 166 -6.48 13.25 -10.16
N PHE A 167 -6.06 12.00 -10.02
CA PHE A 167 -5.46 11.48 -8.82
C PHE A 167 -4.03 10.99 -9.05
N ASP A 168 -3.19 11.20 -8.03
CA ASP A 168 -1.91 10.53 -7.87
C ASP A 168 -2.07 9.47 -6.79
N MET A 169 -1.75 8.22 -7.13
CA MET A 169 -1.85 7.08 -6.23
C MET A 169 -0.47 6.78 -5.64
N GLY A 170 -0.31 7.01 -4.34
CA GLY A 170 0.92 6.73 -3.59
C GLY A 170 0.85 5.39 -2.88
N ALA A 171 1.80 4.50 -3.12
CA ALA A 171 1.88 3.19 -2.47
C ALA A 171 2.74 3.24 -1.20
N TYR A 172 2.35 2.44 -0.20
CA TYR A 172 3.07 2.26 1.05
C TYR A 172 3.48 0.81 1.24
N ILE A 173 4.54 0.58 2.00
CA ILE A 173 5.03 -0.73 2.45
C ILE A 173 4.60 -0.91 3.90
N THR A 174 4.12 -2.10 4.22
CA THR A 174 3.82 -2.56 5.57
C THR A 174 4.43 -3.94 5.77
N ASP A 175 4.51 -4.39 7.01
CA ASP A 175 5.07 -5.72 7.33
C ASP A 175 4.12 -6.86 6.90
N GLU A 176 2.85 -6.55 6.60
CA GLU A 176 1.87 -7.51 6.10
C GLU A 176 1.76 -7.50 4.57
N ASP A 177 2.15 -8.60 3.92
CA ASP A 177 2.24 -8.69 2.46
C ASP A 177 0.92 -8.95 1.71
N SER A 178 -0.24 -8.90 2.38
CA SER A 178 -1.50 -9.40 1.81
C SER A 178 -2.19 -8.42 0.85
N LEU A 179 -2.13 -7.10 1.13
CA LEU A 179 -2.83 -6.07 0.37
C LEU A 179 -1.95 -4.85 0.21
N LEU A 180 -2.08 -4.13 -0.91
CA LEU A 180 -1.27 -2.95 -1.20
C LEU A 180 -1.94 -1.69 -0.62
N PRO A 181 -1.43 -1.09 0.48
CA PRO A 181 -1.97 0.16 1.00
C PRO A 181 -1.56 1.34 0.11
N VAL A 182 -2.54 2.16 -0.24
CA VAL A 182 -2.36 3.34 -1.07
C VAL A 182 -3.05 4.56 -0.48
N THR A 183 -2.51 5.74 -0.79
CA THR A 183 -3.20 7.03 -0.62
C THR A 183 -3.65 7.55 -1.97
N LEU A 184 -4.82 8.18 -2.02
CA LEU A 184 -5.29 8.91 -3.19
C LEU A 184 -5.15 10.41 -2.94
N ARG A 185 -4.31 11.09 -3.73
CA ARG A 185 -4.13 12.55 -3.67
C ARG A 185 -4.68 13.16 -4.94
N ILE A 186 -5.38 14.29 -4.85
CA ILE A 186 -5.74 15.05 -6.06
C ILE A 186 -4.46 15.63 -6.66
N SER A 187 -4.18 15.29 -7.93
CA SER A 187 -2.96 15.71 -8.65
C SER A 187 -2.77 17.22 -8.59
N GLU A 188 -1.51 17.65 -8.51
CA GLU A 188 -1.12 19.07 -8.41
C GLU A 188 -1.63 19.81 -7.16
N THR A 189 -2.27 19.09 -6.22
CA THR A 189 -2.73 19.66 -4.95
C THR A 189 -2.15 18.90 -3.76
N ARG A 190 -2.47 19.42 -2.56
CA ARG A 190 -2.12 18.84 -1.26
C ARG A 190 -3.30 18.11 -0.60
N LEU A 191 -4.36 17.86 -1.36
CA LEU A 191 -5.60 17.27 -0.85
C LEU A 191 -5.57 15.76 -1.01
N PHE A 192 -5.63 15.06 0.12
CA PHE A 192 -5.69 13.62 0.22
C PHE A 192 -7.10 13.17 0.54
N LEU A 193 -7.49 12.06 -0.05
CA LEU A 193 -8.76 11.43 0.27
C LEU A 193 -8.68 10.79 1.65
N SER A 194 -9.68 11.05 2.49
CA SER A 194 -9.76 10.56 3.86
C SER A 194 -11.09 9.83 4.08
N ALA A 195 -11.00 8.56 4.46
CA ALA A 195 -12.14 7.74 4.81
C ALA A 195 -12.84 8.28 6.07
N GLN A 196 -14.18 8.29 6.01
CA GLN A 196 -15.06 8.62 7.15
C GLN A 196 -15.80 7.37 7.64
N ASN A 197 -16.82 7.55 8.47
CA ASN A 197 -17.65 6.43 8.91
C ASN A 197 -18.59 5.96 7.79
N LYS A 198 -19.32 4.88 8.08
CA LYS A 198 -20.29 4.30 7.16
C LYS A 198 -21.33 5.35 6.74
N ASP A 199 -21.62 5.40 5.44
CA ASP A 199 -22.59 6.27 4.78
C ASP A 199 -22.26 7.77 4.86
N GLU A 200 -21.08 8.13 5.39
CA GLU A 200 -20.58 9.51 5.42
C GLU A 200 -19.74 9.82 4.16
N PRO A 201 -19.80 11.06 3.65
CA PRO A 201 -19.03 11.48 2.50
C PRO A 201 -17.52 11.43 2.78
N VAL A 202 -16.72 11.05 1.79
CA VAL A 202 -15.26 11.11 1.90
C VAL A 202 -14.81 12.57 2.02
N LEU A 203 -13.78 12.81 2.84
CA LEU A 203 -13.24 14.16 3.02
C LEU A 203 -11.95 14.36 2.24
N LEU A 204 -11.71 15.60 1.84
CA LEU A 204 -10.45 16.05 1.26
C LEU A 204 -9.61 16.71 2.36
N LYS A 205 -8.65 15.97 2.93
CA LYS A 205 -7.75 16.44 3.97
C LYS A 205 -6.50 17.08 3.34
N GLU A 206 -6.23 18.32 3.67
CA GLU A 206 -4.99 18.99 3.25
C GLU A 206 -3.81 18.53 4.11
N MET A 207 -2.72 18.11 3.47
CA MET A 207 -1.46 17.73 4.13
C MET A 207 -0.31 18.59 3.61
N PRO A 208 0.63 19.05 4.45
CA PRO A 208 1.72 19.92 4.02
C PRO A 208 2.63 19.26 2.98
N GLU A 209 2.87 17.96 3.14
CA GLU A 209 3.61 17.12 2.21
C GLU A 209 2.99 15.72 2.14
N THR A 210 3.46 14.89 1.21
CA THR A 210 3.05 13.48 1.18
C THR A 210 3.63 12.76 2.39
N PRO A 211 2.79 12.16 3.26
CA PRO A 211 3.28 11.51 4.47
C PRO A 211 4.32 10.43 4.14
N LYS A 212 5.53 10.54 4.70
CA LYS A 212 6.57 9.52 4.49
C LYS A 212 6.33 8.25 5.31
N ALA A 213 5.62 8.40 6.41
CA ALA A 213 5.23 7.31 7.28
C ALA A 213 3.85 7.62 7.88
N ILE A 214 3.01 6.60 8.03
CA ILE A 214 1.68 6.71 8.61
C ILE A 214 1.57 5.68 9.75
N GLN A 215 1.21 6.16 10.94
CA GLN A 215 1.00 5.34 12.13
C GLN A 215 -0.47 5.42 12.55
N ASP A 216 -0.93 6.60 12.95
CA ASP A 216 -2.29 6.80 13.50
C ASP A 216 -3.32 7.23 12.45
N GLU A 217 -2.91 8.02 11.45
CA GLU A 217 -3.81 8.57 10.40
C GLU A 217 -4.14 7.55 9.30
N THR A 218 -4.55 6.35 9.71
CA THR A 218 -4.89 5.23 8.81
C THR A 218 -6.12 5.49 7.96
N ASN A 219 -6.90 6.54 8.24
CA ASN A 219 -8.03 6.96 7.41
C ASN A 219 -7.62 7.53 6.05
N LEU A 220 -6.36 7.94 5.87
CA LEU A 220 -5.82 8.35 4.57
C LEU A 220 -5.47 7.15 3.68
N LEU A 221 -5.40 5.96 4.25
CA LEU A 221 -4.97 4.75 3.58
C LEU A 221 -6.16 3.90 3.14
N PHE A 222 -6.04 3.37 1.93
CA PHE A 222 -6.95 2.40 1.35
C PHE A 222 -6.15 1.20 0.86
N PHE A 223 -6.59 -0.01 1.17
CA PHE A 223 -6.12 -1.20 0.48
C PHE A 223 -6.68 -1.19 -0.94
N TRP A 224 -5.78 -1.19 -1.92
CA TRP A 224 -6.13 -1.27 -3.33
C TRP A 224 -6.12 -2.72 -3.78
N GLU A 225 -7.26 -3.16 -4.31
CA GLU A 225 -7.45 -4.48 -4.87
C GLU A 225 -7.98 -4.34 -6.30
N SER A 226 -7.44 -5.14 -7.23
CA SER A 226 -7.83 -5.13 -8.63
C SER A 226 -8.32 -6.51 -9.06
N HIS A 227 -9.53 -6.57 -9.61
CA HIS A 227 -10.10 -7.77 -10.22
C HIS A 227 -10.45 -7.48 -11.68
N GLY A 228 -9.56 -7.90 -12.59
CA GLY A 228 -9.70 -7.59 -14.01
C GLY A 228 -9.57 -6.08 -14.26
N THR A 229 -10.63 -5.45 -14.78
CA THR A 229 -10.69 -4.00 -15.02
C THR A 229 -11.24 -3.20 -13.83
N LYS A 230 -11.77 -3.89 -12.82
CA LYS A 230 -12.40 -3.29 -11.65
C LYS A 230 -11.39 -3.12 -10.52
N ASN A 231 -11.45 -1.98 -9.85
CA ASN A 231 -10.58 -1.58 -8.77
C ASN A 231 -11.43 -1.23 -7.55
N TYR A 232 -10.99 -1.70 -6.39
CA TYR A 232 -11.62 -1.53 -5.11
C TYR A 232 -10.68 -0.81 -4.18
N PHE A 233 -11.22 0.13 -3.41
CA PHE A 233 -10.47 0.92 -2.43
C PHE A 233 -11.10 0.73 -1.06
N LYS A 234 -10.56 -0.22 -0.30
CA LYS A 234 -11.05 -0.60 1.02
C LYS A 234 -10.35 0.21 2.10
N SER A 235 -11.08 0.84 3.01
CA SER A 235 -10.48 1.65 4.08
C SER A 235 -9.60 0.79 5.00
N VAL A 236 -8.38 1.28 5.28
CA VAL A 236 -7.50 0.66 6.28
C VAL A 236 -8.02 0.90 7.69
N ALA A 237 -8.58 2.09 7.96
CA ALA A 237 -9.18 2.43 9.25
C ALA A 237 -10.45 1.61 9.54
N GLN A 238 -11.24 1.29 8.51
CA GLN A 238 -12.49 0.55 8.62
C GLN A 238 -12.58 -0.54 7.54
N PRO A 239 -12.02 -1.75 7.78
CA PRO A 239 -11.85 -2.80 6.76
C PRO A 239 -13.13 -3.36 6.10
N LYS A 240 -14.32 -2.95 6.55
CA LYS A 240 -15.59 -3.35 5.94
C LYS A 240 -16.12 -2.30 4.95
N LEU A 241 -15.49 -1.13 4.89
CA LEU A 241 -15.93 -0.01 4.06
C LEU A 241 -15.03 0.19 2.86
N PHE A 242 -15.68 0.57 1.76
CA PHE A 242 -15.08 0.90 0.48
C PHE A 242 -15.47 2.33 0.11
N ILE A 243 -14.64 2.96 -0.70
CA ILE A 243 -15.06 4.15 -1.43
C ILE A 243 -16.22 3.74 -2.35
N ALA A 244 -17.29 4.51 -2.37
CA ALA A 244 -18.46 4.20 -3.17
C ALA A 244 -19.08 5.45 -3.81
N THR A 245 -19.70 5.25 -4.97
CA THR A 245 -20.54 6.24 -5.66
C THR A 245 -21.99 5.82 -5.59
N LYS A 246 -22.88 6.81 -5.67
CA LYS A 246 -24.32 6.60 -5.85
C LYS A 246 -24.89 7.80 -6.59
N GLN A 247 -25.90 7.56 -7.41
CA GLN A 247 -26.52 8.58 -8.24
C GLN A 247 -27.01 9.76 -7.37
N ASP A 248 -26.69 10.97 -7.80
CA ASP A 248 -27.04 12.25 -7.15
C ASP A 248 -26.58 12.35 -5.68
N GLN A 249 -25.55 11.59 -5.29
CA GLN A 249 -24.97 11.61 -3.96
C GLN A 249 -23.47 11.87 -4.01
N LEU A 250 -22.96 12.41 -2.90
CA LEU A 250 -21.52 12.54 -2.69
C LEU A 250 -20.86 11.16 -2.64
N VAL A 251 -19.60 11.12 -3.04
CA VAL A 251 -18.75 9.94 -2.84
C VAL A 251 -18.66 9.71 -1.33
N HIS A 252 -18.95 8.50 -0.90
CA HIS A 252 -19.10 8.15 0.51
C HIS A 252 -18.47 6.79 0.81
N MET A 253 -18.36 6.45 2.08
CA MET A 253 -17.89 5.14 2.51
C MET A 253 -19.08 4.18 2.63
N ALA A 254 -19.05 3.04 1.93
CA ALA A 254 -20.13 2.05 1.97
C ALA A 254 -19.59 0.62 2.09
N THR A 255 -20.45 -0.31 2.51
CA THR A 255 -20.11 -1.75 2.57
C THR A 255 -20.27 -2.47 1.23
N GLY A 256 -20.83 -1.80 0.22
CA GLY A 256 -21.24 -2.38 -1.07
C GLY A 256 -22.61 -1.87 -1.49
N LEU A 257 -23.41 -2.75 -2.08
CA LEU A 257 -24.77 -2.45 -2.56
C LEU A 257 -25.64 -1.79 -1.46
N PRO A 258 -26.50 -0.81 -1.82
CA PRO A 258 -26.85 -0.37 -3.18
C PRO A 258 -25.86 0.62 -3.82
N SER A 259 -24.79 1.00 -3.11
CA SER A 259 -23.77 1.90 -3.64
C SER A 259 -22.77 1.12 -4.51
N ASN A 260 -22.19 1.81 -5.49
CA ASN A 260 -21.23 1.23 -6.41
C ASN A 260 -19.81 1.39 -5.88
N THR A 261 -19.11 0.29 -5.65
CA THR A 261 -17.74 0.27 -5.11
C THR A 261 -16.68 -0.03 -6.17
N ASP A 262 -17.12 -0.37 -7.38
CA ASP A 262 -16.26 -0.81 -8.46
C ASP A 262 -15.80 0.40 -9.28
N PHE A 263 -14.49 0.62 -9.35
CA PHE A 263 -13.92 1.69 -10.17
C PHE A 263 -13.07 1.17 -11.32
N GLN A 264 -13.17 1.80 -12.47
CA GLN A 264 -12.19 1.72 -13.53
C GLN A 264 -11.18 2.86 -13.36
N ILE A 265 -9.89 2.52 -13.40
CA ILE A 265 -8.81 3.50 -13.42
C ILE A 265 -8.46 3.78 -14.89
N LEU A 266 -8.59 5.04 -15.31
CA LEU A 266 -8.17 5.49 -16.62
C LEU A 266 -6.88 6.29 -16.48
N GLU A 267 -5.85 5.87 -17.20
CA GLU A 267 -4.56 6.57 -17.23
C GLU A 267 -4.55 7.56 -18.39
N ASN A 268 -4.12 8.80 -18.11
CA ASN A 268 -3.80 9.72 -19.19
C ASN A 268 -2.54 9.23 -19.90
N LYS A 269 -2.70 8.87 -21.18
CA LYS A 269 -1.57 8.62 -22.06
C LYS A 269 -0.86 9.95 -22.33
N PRO A 270 0.48 9.98 -22.34
CA PRO A 270 1.26 11.18 -22.67
C PRO A 270 1.00 11.67 -24.08
#